data_AF-A0A8T5LSL4-F1
#
_entry.id   AF-A0A8T5LSL4-F1
#
_cell.length_a   1.000
_cell.length_b   1.000
_cell.length_c   1.000
_cell.angle_alpha   90.00
_cell.angle_beta   90.00
_cell.angle_gamma   90.00
#
_symmetry.space_group_name_H-M   'P 1'
#
loop_
_entity.id
_entity.type
_entity.pdbx_description
1 polymer ?
#
loop_
_entity_poly.entity_id
_entity_poly.type
_entity_poly.pdbx_seq_one_letter_code
_entity_poly.pdbx_strand_id
1 'polypeptide(L)'
;MAKISQTADDATINIALDTIRIKKQGIVFANTKRSAEKAAEDLARKLKEVPELSSLVDKVLHSLTKPTTQCERLAKCIIKGVAFHHAGLTSKQKEIIEDSFREGKIKIICATPTLAMGLDLPAFRAVMKSLKRYGHHGYQYIPVLEYLQMAGRAGRPKFDSYGEAILVAGTEAEKEELHEKYICGQP
;
A
#
# COMPACT_ATOMS: atom_id res chain seq x y z
N MET A 1 0.21 -6.42 -20.00
CA MET A 1 0.37 -6.97 -18.64
C MET A 1 0.35 -8.48 -18.69
N ALA A 2 1.24 -9.17 -17.96
CA ALA A 2 1.09 -10.60 -17.74
C ALA A 2 -0.20 -10.87 -16.95
N LYS A 3 -0.89 -11.98 -17.24
CA LYS A 3 -2.12 -12.37 -16.53
C LYS A 3 -1.81 -12.57 -15.04
N ILE A 4 -2.42 -11.77 -14.17
CA ILE A 4 -2.26 -11.88 -12.72
C ILE A 4 -3.02 -13.12 -12.25
N SER A 5 -2.35 -13.99 -11.50
CA SER A 5 -2.97 -15.20 -10.93
C SER A 5 -4.00 -14.81 -9.86
N GLN A 6 -5.23 -15.30 -9.98
CA GLN A 6 -6.30 -15.10 -8.99
C GLN A 6 -6.16 -16.12 -7.86
N THR A 7 -5.31 -15.79 -6.88
CA THR A 7 -5.01 -16.65 -5.72
C THR A 7 -5.77 -16.24 -4.44
N ALA A 8 -6.46 -15.11 -4.49
CA ALA A 8 -7.30 -14.54 -3.45
C ALA A 8 -8.54 -13.89 -4.06
N ASP A 9 -9.60 -13.72 -3.27
CA ASP A 9 -10.84 -13.09 -3.73
C ASP A 9 -10.69 -11.57 -3.94
N ASP A 10 -9.72 -10.94 -3.28
CA ASP A 10 -9.44 -9.51 -3.41
C ASP A 10 -8.37 -9.27 -4.49
N ALA A 11 -8.75 -8.60 -5.58
CA ALA A 11 -7.86 -8.24 -6.69
C ALA A 11 -6.62 -7.45 -6.24
N THR A 12 -6.76 -6.60 -5.23
CA THR A 12 -5.67 -5.81 -4.65
C THR A 12 -4.59 -6.72 -4.06
N ILE A 13 -5.01 -7.79 -3.37
CA ILE A 13 -4.11 -8.77 -2.78
C ILE A 13 -3.39 -9.55 -3.88
N ASN A 14 -4.11 -9.95 -4.94
CA ASN A 14 -3.49 -10.63 -6.08
C ASN A 14 -2.44 -9.76 -6.78
N ILE A 15 -2.72 -8.47 -6.99
CA ILE A 15 -1.76 -7.52 -7.57
C ILE A 15 -0.53 -7.36 -6.65
N ALA A 16 -0.74 -7.25 -5.34
CA ALA A 16 0.36 -7.15 -4.38
C ALA A 16 1.23 -8.41 -4.36
N LEU A 17 0.63 -9.61 -4.37
CA LEU A 17 1.35 -10.88 -4.48
C LEU A 17 2.14 -10.98 -5.79
N ASP A 18 1.55 -10.58 -6.91
CA ASP A 18 2.25 -10.54 -8.20
C ASP A 18 3.44 -9.59 -8.15
N THR A 19 3.28 -8.43 -7.51
CA THR A 19 4.36 -7.43 -7.34
C THR A 19 5.56 -8.03 -6.62
N ILE A 20 5.32 -8.79 -5.54
CA ILE A 20 6.35 -9.51 -4.80
C ILE A 20 6.98 -10.60 -5.68
N ARG A 21 6.16 -11.37 -6.41
CA ARG A 21 6.60 -12.45 -7.31
C ARG A 21 7.58 -11.96 -8.38
N ILE A 22 7.32 -10.79 -8.98
CA ILE A 22 8.21 -10.16 -9.97
C ILE A 22 9.39 -9.40 -9.32
N LYS A 23 9.62 -9.59 -8.02
CA LYS A 23 10.71 -8.98 -7.23
C LYS A 23 10.69 -7.45 -7.24
N LYS A 24 9.50 -6.86 -7.31
CA LYS A 24 9.28 -5.41 -7.27
C LYS A 24 8.67 -4.99 -5.93
N GLN A 25 8.54 -3.68 -5.73
CA GLN A 25 7.90 -3.09 -4.57
C GLN A 25 6.61 -2.36 -4.97
N GLY A 26 5.65 -2.31 -4.06
CA GLY A 26 4.36 -1.67 -4.32
C GLY A 26 3.78 -0.95 -3.12
N ILE A 27 2.94 0.03 -3.39
CA ILE A 27 2.12 0.72 -2.40
C ILE A 27 0.66 0.46 -2.73
N VAL A 28 -0.10 0.01 -1.73
CA VAL A 28 -1.54 -0.18 -1.80
C VAL A 28 -2.21 0.94 -1.02
N PHE A 29 -2.92 1.83 -1.71
CA PHE A 29 -3.65 2.94 -1.09
C PHE A 29 -5.07 2.52 -0.71
N ALA A 30 -5.40 2.68 0.57
CA ALA A 30 -6.70 2.42 1.15
C ALA A 30 -7.26 3.68 1.83
N ASN A 31 -8.56 3.89 1.77
CA ASN A 31 -9.22 5.12 2.23
C ASN A 31 -9.29 5.30 3.77
N THR A 32 -9.06 4.24 4.56
CA THR A 32 -9.14 4.27 6.03
C THR A 32 -7.99 3.51 6.66
N LYS A 33 -7.62 3.90 7.90
CA LYS A 33 -6.59 3.22 8.71
C LYS A 33 -6.88 1.73 8.84
N ARG A 34 -8.13 1.38 9.18
CA ARG A 34 -8.59 -0.01 9.31
C ARG A 34 -8.46 -0.80 8.01
N SER A 35 -8.78 -0.18 6.86
CA SER A 35 -8.65 -0.85 5.56
C SER A 35 -7.18 -1.08 5.20
N ALA A 36 -6.29 -0.13 5.49
CA ALA A 36 -4.85 -0.28 5.29
C ALA A 36 -4.27 -1.42 6.14
N GLU A 37 -4.59 -1.45 7.44
CA GLU A 37 -4.18 -2.52 8.35
C GLU A 37 -4.70 -3.88 7.88
N LYS A 38 -6.00 -3.98 7.56
CA LYS A 38 -6.61 -5.22 7.08
C LYS A 38 -5.96 -5.72 5.79
N ALA A 39 -5.69 -4.85 4.82
CA ALA A 39 -5.05 -5.23 3.57
C ALA A 39 -3.64 -5.80 3.80
N ALA A 40 -2.86 -5.17 4.69
CA ALA A 40 -1.53 -5.66 5.06
C ALA A 40 -1.60 -7.03 5.75
N GLU A 41 -2.52 -7.21 6.70
CA GLU A 41 -2.71 -8.48 7.40
C GLU A 41 -3.20 -9.61 6.47
N ASP A 42 -4.16 -9.31 5.60
CA ASP A 42 -4.69 -10.27 4.64
C ASP A 42 -3.59 -10.73 3.66
N LEU A 43 -2.75 -9.80 3.19
CA LEU A 43 -1.58 -10.10 2.37
C LEU A 43 -0.54 -10.92 3.14
N ALA A 44 -0.21 -10.51 4.38
CA ALA A 44 0.76 -11.18 5.23
C ALA A 44 0.35 -12.64 5.52
N ARG A 45 -0.95 -12.95 5.66
CA ARG A 45 -1.40 -14.35 5.83
C ARG A 45 -1.08 -15.26 4.65
N LYS A 46 -0.84 -14.71 3.46
CA LYS A 46 -0.46 -15.46 2.25
C LYS A 46 1.05 -15.59 2.04
N LEU A 47 1.85 -14.93 2.87
CA LEU A 47 3.31 -14.89 2.75
C LEU A 47 3.98 -15.71 3.86
N LYS A 48 5.20 -16.17 3.55
CA LYS A 48 6.09 -16.81 4.53
C LYS A 48 6.88 -15.73 5.28
N GLU A 49 7.33 -16.08 6.48
CA GLU A 49 8.23 -15.24 7.25
C GLU A 49 9.61 -15.15 6.60
N VAL A 50 10.27 -14.01 6.80
CA VAL A 50 11.60 -13.66 6.30
C VAL A 50 12.47 -13.44 7.54
N PRO A 51 13.26 -14.44 7.97
CA PRO A 51 14.00 -14.39 9.23
C PRO A 51 14.89 -13.16 9.39
N GLU A 52 15.42 -12.62 8.30
CA GLU A 52 16.26 -11.42 8.25
C GLU A 52 15.54 -10.15 8.76
N LEU A 53 14.20 -10.17 8.79
CA LEU A 53 13.36 -9.07 9.28
C LEU A 53 13.12 -9.12 10.80
N SER A 54 13.63 -10.12 11.51
CA SER A 54 13.48 -10.23 12.98
C SER A 54 13.99 -8.98 13.71
N SER A 55 15.16 -8.47 13.30
CA SER A 55 15.71 -7.23 13.88
C SER A 55 14.81 -6.01 13.67
N LEU A 56 14.03 -5.99 12.59
CA LEU A 56 13.09 -4.93 12.27
C LEU A 56 11.84 -5.02 13.15
N VAL A 57 11.35 -6.24 13.37
CA VAL A 57 10.27 -6.55 14.31
C VAL A 57 10.62 -6.05 15.70
N ASP A 58 11.82 -6.36 16.18
CA ASP A 58 12.28 -5.93 17.50
C ASP A 58 12.28 -4.40 17.62
N LYS A 59 12.82 -3.69 16.62
CA LYS A 59 12.80 -2.22 16.58
C LYS A 59 11.39 -1.64 16.64
N VAL A 60 10.42 -2.26 15.96
CA VAL A 60 9.03 -1.80 15.96
C VAL A 60 8.34 -2.08 17.28
N LEU A 61 8.54 -3.25 17.88
CA LEU A 61 7.97 -3.58 19.18
C LEU A 61 8.51 -2.65 20.28
N HIS A 62 9.80 -2.33 20.24
CA HIS A 62 10.46 -1.44 21.22
C HIS A 62 10.40 0.04 20.85
N SER A 63 9.58 0.42 19.85
CA SER A 63 9.35 1.83 19.50
C SER A 63 8.54 2.60 20.56
N LEU A 64 7.95 1.88 21.52
CA LEU A 64 7.24 2.37 22.68
C LEU A 64 7.75 1.64 23.92
N THR A 65 7.59 2.25 25.10
CA THR A 65 7.93 1.61 26.38
C THR A 65 7.17 0.31 26.63
N LYS A 66 5.92 0.26 26.17
CA LYS A 66 5.08 -0.94 26.15
C LYS A 66 4.44 -1.08 24.76
N PRO A 67 4.63 -2.21 24.05
CA PRO A 67 3.99 -2.45 22.77
C PRO A 67 2.46 -2.40 22.90
N THR A 68 1.80 -1.74 21.95
CA THR A 68 0.34 -1.80 21.81
C THR A 68 -0.07 -2.97 20.92
N THR A 69 -1.35 -3.34 20.92
CA THR A 69 -1.88 -4.35 19.99
C THR A 69 -1.64 -3.97 18.52
N GLN A 70 -1.63 -2.67 18.18
CA GLN A 70 -1.28 -2.22 16.82
C GLN A 70 0.21 -2.47 16.50
N CYS A 71 1.11 -2.31 17.48
CA CYS A 71 2.53 -2.63 17.32
C CYS A 71 2.74 -4.11 17.01
N GLU A 72 2.05 -4.99 17.74
CA GLU A 72 2.13 -6.44 17.53
C GLU A 72 1.57 -6.85 16.16
N ARG A 73 0.45 -6.25 15.74
CA ARG A 73 -0.14 -6.48 14.41
C ARG A 73 0.79 -6.00 13.30
N LEU A 74 1.43 -4.85 13.48
CA LEU A 74 2.44 -4.33 12.54
C LEU A 74 3.65 -5.28 12.46
N ALA A 75 4.18 -5.72 13.60
CA ALA A 75 5.28 -6.68 13.68
C ALA A 75 4.98 -7.99 12.93
N LYS A 76 3.77 -8.56 13.10
CA LYS A 76 3.30 -9.75 12.39
C LYS A 76 3.22 -9.58 10.87
N CYS A 77 3.03 -8.36 10.38
CA CYS A 77 3.11 -8.06 8.95
C CYS A 77 4.57 -7.91 8.51
N ILE A 78 5.37 -7.17 9.30
CA ILE A 78 6.75 -6.82 8.96
C ILE A 78 7.63 -8.05 8.81
N ILE A 79 7.48 -9.06 9.67
CA ILE A 79 8.25 -10.31 9.57
C ILE A 79 8.03 -11.04 8.24
N LYS A 80 6.99 -10.67 7.47
CA LYS A 80 6.64 -11.22 6.16
C LYS A 80 6.90 -10.24 5.01
N GLY A 81 7.61 -9.15 5.25
CA GLY A 81 7.96 -8.15 4.24
C GLY A 81 6.82 -7.21 3.85
N VAL A 82 5.79 -7.08 4.68
CA VAL A 82 4.62 -6.20 4.45
C VAL A 82 4.44 -5.25 5.64
N ALA A 83 4.01 -4.03 5.42
CA ALA A 83 3.64 -3.12 6.50
C ALA A 83 2.36 -2.35 6.17
N PHE A 84 1.66 -1.86 7.20
CA PHE A 84 0.66 -0.81 7.04
C PHE A 84 1.23 0.54 7.48
N HIS A 85 0.78 1.64 6.87
CA HIS A 85 1.26 2.99 7.17
C HIS A 85 0.12 4.00 7.17
N HIS A 86 -0.06 4.71 8.28
CA HIS A 86 -1.04 5.78 8.40
C HIS A 86 -0.72 6.69 9.60
N ALA A 87 -1.45 7.80 9.73
CA ALA A 87 -1.29 8.78 10.81
C ALA A 87 -1.56 8.27 12.25
N GLY A 88 -1.86 6.98 12.42
CA GLY A 88 -2.04 6.36 13.73
C GLY A 88 -0.76 5.72 14.27
N LEU A 89 0.24 5.51 13.41
CA LEU A 89 1.55 5.01 13.82
C LEU A 89 2.39 6.13 14.43
N THR A 90 3.28 5.75 15.34
CA THR A 90 4.26 6.67 15.91
C THR A 90 5.24 7.14 14.84
N SER A 91 5.87 8.30 15.04
CA SER A 91 6.91 8.78 14.12
C SER A 91 8.05 7.78 13.95
N LYS A 92 8.43 7.09 15.04
CA LYS A 92 9.49 6.07 15.00
C LYS A 92 9.10 4.86 14.15
N GLN A 93 7.86 4.40 14.25
CA GLN A 93 7.37 3.28 13.43
C GLN A 93 7.33 3.66 11.94
N LYS A 94 6.87 4.87 11.63
CA LYS A 94 6.83 5.38 10.25
C LYS A 94 8.23 5.46 9.65
N GLU A 95 9.19 6.03 10.36
CA GLU A 95 10.60 6.10 9.97
C GLU A 95 11.16 4.70 9.67
N ILE A 96 10.96 3.75 10.60
CA ILE A 96 11.41 2.37 10.45
C ILE A 96 10.84 1.70 9.18
N ILE A 97 9.55 1.88 8.91
CA ILE A 97 8.87 1.32 7.73
C ILE A 97 9.41 1.96 6.45
N GLU A 98 9.50 3.29 6.42
CA GLU A 98 9.94 4.06 5.26
C GLU A 98 11.39 3.76 4.88
N ASP A 99 12.29 3.70 5.87
CA ASP A 99 13.69 3.33 5.67
C ASP A 99 13.81 1.90 5.15
N SER A 100 13.10 0.96 5.77
CA SER A 100 13.12 -0.44 5.35
C SER A 100 12.51 -0.68 3.98
N PHE A 101 11.57 0.17 3.55
CA PHE A 101 11.05 0.15 2.19
C PHE A 101 12.07 0.73 1.21
N ARG A 102 12.74 1.84 1.53
CA ARG A 102 13.82 2.38 0.69
C ARG A 102 14.97 1.39 0.52
N GLU A 103 15.29 0.61 1.55
CA GLU A 103 16.27 -0.48 1.51
C GLU A 103 15.79 -1.75 0.79
N GLY A 104 14.52 -1.79 0.37
CA GLY A 104 13.94 -2.94 -0.31
C GLY A 104 13.64 -4.14 0.59
N LYS A 105 13.74 -4.01 1.92
CA LYS A 105 13.41 -5.06 2.90
C LYS A 105 11.90 -5.28 2.98
N ILE A 106 11.13 -4.20 3.08
CA ILE A 106 9.67 -4.24 2.96
C ILE A 106 9.29 -4.16 1.47
N LYS A 107 8.47 -5.11 1.02
CA LYS A 107 8.05 -5.21 -0.39
C LYS A 107 6.75 -4.49 -0.66
N ILE A 108 5.80 -4.51 0.29
CA ILE A 108 4.50 -3.88 0.13
C ILE A 108 4.17 -3.01 1.34
N ILE A 109 3.75 -1.76 1.09
CA ILE A 109 3.13 -0.90 2.10
C ILE A 109 1.65 -0.75 1.77
N CYS A 110 0.76 -1.06 2.72
CA CYS A 110 -0.65 -0.69 2.64
C CYS A 110 -0.90 0.60 3.43
N ALA A 111 -1.30 1.69 2.77
CA ALA A 111 -1.31 3.00 3.41
C ALA A 111 -2.57 3.83 3.15
N THR A 112 -2.81 4.81 4.02
CA THR A 112 -3.76 5.90 3.73
C THR A 112 -3.15 6.92 2.75
N PRO A 113 -3.98 7.70 2.01
CA PRO A 113 -3.50 8.64 1.00
C PRO A 113 -2.49 9.68 1.51
N THR A 114 -2.51 9.98 2.82
CA THR A 114 -1.52 10.86 3.46
C THR A 114 -0.07 10.46 3.21
N LEU A 115 0.23 9.18 2.95
CA LEU A 115 1.58 8.74 2.56
C LEU A 115 2.03 9.37 1.23
N ALA A 116 1.11 9.64 0.32
CA ALA A 116 1.42 10.25 -0.97
C ALA A 116 1.80 11.73 -0.85
N MET A 117 1.54 12.37 0.29
CA MET A 117 1.83 13.78 0.54
C MET A 117 3.18 13.93 1.26
N GLY A 118 4.20 14.44 0.56
CA GLY A 118 5.42 14.96 1.20
C GLY A 118 6.53 13.96 1.54
N LEU A 119 6.40 12.67 1.20
CA LEU A 119 7.50 11.69 1.31
C LEU A 119 8.18 11.49 -0.04
N ASP A 120 9.42 11.02 -0.08
CA ASP A 120 10.06 10.52 -1.32
C ASP A 120 10.14 8.99 -1.24
N LEU A 121 9.04 8.33 -1.62
CA LEU A 121 8.88 6.89 -1.51
C LEU A 121 8.29 6.29 -2.80
N PRO A 122 9.05 6.26 -3.91
CA PRO A 122 8.58 5.67 -5.16
C PRO A 122 8.54 4.14 -5.07
N ALA A 123 7.58 3.54 -5.77
CA ALA A 123 7.40 2.10 -5.86
C ALA A 123 7.15 1.70 -7.32
N PHE A 124 7.41 0.45 -7.70
CA PHE A 124 7.09 0.01 -9.06
C PHE A 124 5.57 0.12 -9.34
N ARG A 125 4.75 -0.26 -8.34
CA ARG A 125 3.29 -0.19 -8.41
C ARG A 125 2.69 0.72 -7.36
N ALA A 126 1.72 1.53 -7.77
CA ALA A 126 0.76 2.18 -6.88
C ALA A 126 -0.64 1.60 -7.17
N VAL A 127 -1.29 1.01 -6.17
CA VAL A 127 -2.58 0.33 -6.33
C VAL A 127 -3.64 1.05 -5.51
N MET A 128 -4.65 1.61 -6.15
CA MET A 128 -5.76 2.28 -5.49
C MET A 128 -6.84 1.25 -5.17
N LYS A 129 -6.80 0.72 -3.93
CA LYS A 129 -7.79 -0.26 -3.43
C LYS A 129 -9.20 0.33 -3.42
N SER A 130 -9.32 1.61 -3.08
CA SER A 130 -10.58 2.33 -3.04
C SER A 130 -10.35 3.79 -3.36
N LEU A 131 -11.19 4.33 -4.23
CA LEU A 131 -11.20 5.74 -4.62
C LEU A 131 -12.44 6.48 -4.10
N LYS A 132 -13.24 5.83 -3.27
CA LYS A 132 -14.41 6.41 -2.61
C LYS A 132 -14.11 6.58 -1.13
N ARG A 133 -14.49 7.71 -0.54
CA ARG A 133 -14.45 7.93 0.91
C ARG A 133 -15.78 8.50 1.39
N TYR A 134 -16.12 8.23 2.65
CA TYR A 134 -17.30 8.80 3.26
C TYR A 134 -17.04 10.27 3.61
N GLY A 135 -17.80 11.18 2.99
CA GLY A 135 -17.79 12.61 3.24
C GLY A 135 -19.11 13.10 3.85
N HIS A 136 -19.31 14.42 3.81
CA HIS A 136 -20.52 15.05 4.38
C HIS A 136 -21.82 14.61 3.70
N HIS A 137 -21.76 14.25 2.41
CA HIS A 137 -22.92 13.86 1.61
C HIS A 137 -22.92 12.37 1.25
N GLY A 138 -22.26 11.54 2.07
CA GLY A 138 -22.13 10.10 1.83
C GLY A 138 -20.84 9.73 1.10
N TYR A 139 -20.83 8.57 0.43
CA TYR A 139 -19.65 8.11 -0.30
C TYR A 139 -19.43 8.93 -1.56
N GLN A 140 -18.25 9.54 -1.66
CA GLN A 140 -17.85 10.35 -2.79
C GLN A 140 -16.48 9.90 -3.28
N TYR A 141 -16.25 10.06 -4.58
CA TYR A 141 -14.93 9.88 -5.16
C TYR A 141 -13.94 10.90 -4.58
N ILE A 142 -12.70 10.46 -4.37
CA ILE A 142 -11.63 11.37 -3.98
C ILE A 142 -11.33 12.37 -5.11
N PRO A 143 -10.74 13.54 -4.81
CA PRO A 143 -10.30 14.48 -5.83
C PRO A 143 -9.28 13.87 -6.79
N VAL A 144 -9.30 14.29 -8.06
CA VAL A 144 -8.34 13.86 -9.10
C VAL A 144 -6.90 14.17 -8.66
N LEU A 145 -6.66 15.33 -8.04
CA LEU A 145 -5.35 15.68 -7.50
C LEU A 145 -4.83 14.67 -6.46
N GLU A 146 -5.69 14.16 -5.57
CA GLU A 146 -5.31 13.15 -4.57
C GLU A 146 -4.97 11.82 -5.25
N TYR A 147 -5.72 11.44 -6.28
CA TYR A 147 -5.37 10.31 -7.15
C TYR A 147 -4.00 10.51 -7.81
N LEU A 148 -3.74 11.67 -8.42
CA LEU A 148 -2.48 11.95 -9.12
C LEU A 148 -1.28 11.92 -8.18
N GLN A 149 -1.44 12.39 -6.93
CA GLN A 149 -0.40 12.28 -5.90
C GLN A 149 -0.06 10.81 -5.58
N MET A 150 -1.08 9.95 -5.50
CA MET A 150 -0.88 8.51 -5.27
C MET A 150 -0.30 7.83 -6.52
N ALA A 151 -0.81 8.14 -7.71
CA ALA A 151 -0.37 7.58 -8.98
C ALA A 151 1.08 7.96 -9.29
N GLY A 152 1.49 9.19 -8.95
CA GLY A 152 2.86 9.68 -9.11
C GLY A 152 3.90 8.94 -8.25
N ARG A 153 3.48 8.02 -7.37
CA ARG A 153 4.38 7.09 -6.66
C ARG A 153 4.75 5.87 -7.47
N ALA A 154 4.06 5.60 -8.58
CA ALA A 154 4.37 4.51 -9.47
C ALA A 154 5.59 4.85 -10.35
N GLY A 155 6.51 3.90 -10.45
CA GLY A 155 7.77 4.01 -11.17
C GLY A 155 8.91 4.50 -10.28
N ARG A 156 10.05 3.79 -10.31
CA ARG A 156 11.29 4.20 -9.66
C ARG A 156 12.30 4.60 -10.73
N PRO A 157 12.54 5.91 -10.97
CA PRO A 157 13.28 6.41 -12.15
C PRO A 157 14.66 5.78 -12.42
N LYS A 158 15.34 5.31 -11.37
CA LYS A 158 16.67 4.67 -11.47
C LYS A 158 16.63 3.13 -11.54
N PHE A 159 15.48 2.50 -11.29
CA PHE A 159 15.38 1.06 -11.09
C PHE A 159 14.40 0.36 -12.03
N ASP A 160 13.40 1.08 -12.53
CA ASP A 160 12.35 0.53 -13.37
C ASP A 160 12.22 1.37 -14.66
N SER A 161 12.11 0.72 -15.81
CA SER A 161 11.88 1.39 -17.10
C SER A 161 10.46 1.95 -17.25
N TYR A 162 9.54 1.50 -16.40
CA TYR A 162 8.17 1.97 -16.31
C TYR A 162 7.62 1.71 -14.90
N GLY A 163 6.51 2.37 -14.56
CA GLY A 163 5.72 2.12 -13.35
C GLY A 163 4.27 1.82 -13.69
N GLU A 164 3.53 1.23 -12.75
CA GLU A 164 2.12 0.91 -12.93
C GLU A 164 1.27 1.55 -11.83
N ALA A 165 0.39 2.48 -12.21
CA ALA A 165 -0.69 2.97 -11.35
C ALA A 165 -1.97 2.20 -11.70
N ILE A 166 -2.54 1.49 -10.72
CA ILE A 166 -3.63 0.53 -10.95
C ILE A 166 -4.84 0.89 -10.09
N LEU A 167 -5.97 1.12 -10.75
CA LEU A 167 -7.27 1.30 -10.10
C LEU A 167 -8.01 -0.04 -10.07
N VAL A 168 -8.66 -0.35 -8.95
CA VAL A 168 -9.50 -1.56 -8.82
C VAL A 168 -10.97 -1.16 -8.90
N ALA A 169 -11.69 -1.74 -9.86
CA ALA A 169 -13.13 -1.59 -10.02
C ALA A 169 -13.84 -2.91 -9.70
N GLY A 170 -15.01 -2.84 -9.06
CA GLY A 170 -15.85 -4.00 -8.78
C GLY A 170 -16.77 -4.39 -9.93
N THR A 171 -17.05 -3.47 -10.85
CA THR A 171 -17.94 -3.68 -12.01
C THR A 171 -17.40 -3.00 -13.26
N GLU A 172 -17.87 -3.40 -14.44
CA GLU A 172 -17.49 -2.73 -15.70
C GLU A 172 -17.96 -1.26 -15.73
N ALA A 173 -19.15 -0.97 -15.19
CA ALA A 173 -19.64 0.41 -15.08
C ALA A 173 -18.73 1.27 -14.19
N GLU A 174 -18.27 0.75 -13.05
CA GLU A 174 -17.32 1.47 -12.19
C GLU A 174 -15.97 1.64 -12.90
N LYS A 175 -15.52 0.65 -13.67
CA LYS A 175 -14.29 0.77 -14.45
C LYS A 175 -14.36 1.89 -15.48
N GLU A 176 -15.45 2.01 -16.21
CA GLU A 176 -15.68 3.10 -17.16
C GLU A 176 -15.67 4.46 -16.46
N GLU A 177 -16.38 4.59 -15.35
CA GLU A 177 -16.43 5.81 -14.54
C GLU A 177 -15.04 6.21 -13.99
N LEU A 178 -14.28 5.24 -13.47
CA LEU A 178 -12.92 5.47 -12.98
C LEU A 178 -11.97 5.87 -14.12
N HIS A 179 -12.11 5.25 -15.29
CA HIS A 179 -11.30 5.56 -16.46
C HIS A 179 -11.56 6.99 -16.93
N GLU A 180 -12.82 7.37 -17.12
CA GLU A 180 -13.19 8.73 -17.51
C GLU A 180 -12.70 9.76 -16.49
N LYS A 181 -12.93 9.52 -15.20
CA LYS A 181 -12.62 10.48 -14.14
C LYS A 181 -11.12 10.67 -13.89
N TYR A 182 -10.34 9.59 -13.85
CA TYR A 182 -8.96 9.64 -13.35
C TYR A 182 -7.89 9.43 -14.43
N ILE A 183 -8.22 8.76 -15.54
CA ILE A 183 -7.27 8.50 -16.62
C ILE A 183 -7.43 9.54 -17.74
N CYS A 184 -8.67 9.83 -18.13
CA CYS A 184 -8.97 10.83 -19.16
C CYS A 184 -9.27 12.23 -18.59
N GLY A 185 -9.64 12.31 -17.32
CA GLY A 185 -10.02 13.55 -16.65
C GLY A 185 -8.84 14.51 -16.43
N GLN A 186 -9.15 15.80 -16.34
CA GLN A 186 -8.18 16.84 -15.95
C GLN A 186 -8.29 17.13 -14.44
N PRO A 187 -7.20 17.61 -13.79
CA PRO A 187 -7.17 17.94 -12.37
C PRO A 187 -8.20 19.00 -11.95
#